data_AF-A0A920MRA8-F1
#
_entry.id   AF-A0A920MRA8-F1
#
_cell.length_a   1.000
_cell.length_b   1.000
_cell.length_c   1.000
_cell.angle_alpha   90.00
_cell.angle_beta   90.00
_cell.angle_gamma   90.00
#
_symmetry.space_group_name_H-M   'P 1'
#
loop_
_entity.id
_entity.type
_entity.pdbx_description
1 polymer ?
#
loop_
_entity_poly.entity_id
_entity_poly.type
_entity_poly.pdbx_seq_one_letter_code
_entity_poly.pdbx_strand_id
1 'polypeptide(L)'
;MVIKMLKDMEKDNTSKFFNYHIHFLDRSPDKISEKMMYLSTNISDKQTNLFLFNDLSDRSRFGFPRWEKEWGRIDSAFPNFKRKVFYSGPQKHSGSIKKACQKFNFTYKGKGF
;
A
#
# COMPACT_ATOMS: atom_id res chain seq x y z
N MET A 1 10.55 8.19 -7.54
CA MET A 1 10.95 6.77 -7.68
C MET A 1 9.77 5.82 -7.48
N VAL A 2 9.10 5.83 -6.32
CA VAL A 2 7.97 4.91 -6.01
C VAL A 2 6.80 5.02 -6.99
N ILE A 3 6.39 6.24 -7.34
CA ILE A 3 5.27 6.49 -8.28
C ILE A 3 5.54 5.90 -9.67
N LYS A 4 6.80 5.95 -10.14
CA LYS A 4 7.17 5.42 -11.46
C LYS A 4 7.02 3.89 -11.49
N MET A 5 7.52 3.20 -10.46
CA MET A 5 7.34 1.75 -10.32
C MET A 5 5.86 1.35 -10.30
N LEU A 6 5.01 2.05 -9.53
CA LEU A 6 3.58 1.71 -9.47
C LEU A 6 2.90 1.87 -10.84
N LYS A 7 3.25 2.92 -11.59
CA LYS A 7 2.76 3.14 -12.96
C LYS A 7 3.24 2.07 -13.92
N ASP A 8 4.50 1.65 -13.82
CA ASP A 8 5.06 0.60 -14.68
C ASP A 8 4.34 -0.74 -14.41
N MET A 9 4.02 -1.05 -13.14
CA MET A 9 3.22 -2.24 -12.79
C MET A 9 1.78 -2.19 -13.33
N GLU A 10 1.15 -1.01 -13.34
CA GLU A 10 -0.19 -0.83 -13.92
C GLU A 10 -0.21 -1.00 -15.45
N LYS A 11 0.83 -0.51 -16.14
CA LYS A 11 0.95 -0.63 -17.60
C LYS A 11 1.15 -2.06 -18.08
N ASP A 12 1.86 -2.88 -17.32
CA ASP A 12 2.19 -4.26 -17.71
C ASP A 12 1.04 -5.26 -17.48
N ASN A 13 -0.19 -4.81 -17.21
CA ASN A 13 -1.35 -5.65 -16.87
C ASN A 13 -1.14 -6.56 -15.64
N THR A 14 -0.06 -6.34 -14.87
CA THR A 14 0.21 -7.06 -13.61
C THR A 14 -0.77 -6.70 -12.50
N SER A 15 -1.61 -5.69 -12.71
CA SER A 15 -2.70 -5.28 -11.82
C SER A 15 -3.70 -6.40 -11.49
N LYS A 16 -3.81 -7.43 -12.35
CA LYS A 16 -4.61 -8.64 -12.07
C LYS A 16 -3.99 -9.56 -11.02
N PHE A 17 -2.67 -9.51 -10.85
CA PHE A 17 -1.91 -10.35 -9.91
C PHE A 17 -1.48 -9.59 -8.65
N PHE A 18 -1.26 -8.28 -8.77
CA PHE A 18 -0.74 -7.45 -7.69
C PHE A 18 -1.75 -6.38 -7.25
N ASN A 19 -2.21 -6.49 -6.00
CA ASN A 19 -3.03 -5.48 -5.35
C ASN A 19 -2.20 -4.74 -4.29
N TYR A 20 -2.24 -3.40 -4.34
CA TYR A 20 -1.45 -2.55 -3.46
C TYR A 20 -2.33 -1.52 -2.75
N HIS A 21 -1.97 -1.23 -1.50
CA HIS A 21 -2.62 -0.23 -0.65
C HIS A 21 -1.55 0.64 0.03
N ILE A 22 -1.72 1.95 -0.01
CA ILE A 22 -0.77 2.91 0.58
C ILE A 22 -1.40 3.48 1.85
N HIS A 23 -0.66 3.45 2.96
CA HIS A 23 -1.12 4.03 4.23
C HIS A 23 -0.22 5.18 4.68
N PHE A 24 -0.80 6.36 4.81
CA PHE A 24 -0.11 7.54 5.32
C PHE A 24 -0.31 7.67 6.84
N LEU A 25 0.75 7.44 7.61
CA LEU A 25 0.67 7.37 9.07
C LEU A 25 0.69 8.73 9.77
N ASP A 26 1.50 9.67 9.27
CA ASP A 26 1.80 10.95 9.95
C ASP A 26 1.28 12.18 9.17
N ARG A 27 0.27 11.99 8.31
CA ARG A 27 -0.25 13.04 7.44
C ARG A 27 -1.78 13.08 7.56
N SER A 28 -2.36 14.28 7.64
CA SER A 28 -3.80 14.45 7.48
C SER A 28 -4.17 14.50 5.98
N PRO A 29 -5.40 14.12 5.61
CA PRO A 29 -5.88 14.19 4.22
C PRO A 29 -5.64 15.55 3.56
N ASP A 30 -5.86 16.61 4.32
CA ASP A 30 -5.75 18.01 3.89
C ASP A 30 -4.32 18.38 3.46
N LYS A 31 -3.31 17.67 3.98
CA LYS A 31 -1.89 17.91 3.67
C LYS A 31 -1.35 17.07 2.52
N ILE A 32 -2.12 16.10 2.02
CA ILE A 32 -1.70 15.18 0.95
C ILE A 32 -2.28 15.55 -0.41
N SER A 33 -3.50 16.07 -0.46
CA SER A 33 -4.15 16.49 -1.71
C SER A 33 -3.28 17.46 -2.52
N GLU A 34 -2.69 18.47 -1.87
CA GLU A 34 -1.80 19.45 -2.51
C GLU A 34 -0.47 18.86 -3.01
N LYS A 35 0.08 17.84 -2.32
CA LYS A 35 1.41 17.28 -2.67
C LYS A 35 1.35 16.14 -3.68
N MET A 36 0.25 15.39 -3.71
CA MET A 36 -0.01 14.40 -4.77
C MET A 36 -0.19 15.08 -6.14
N MET A 37 -0.66 16.33 -6.17
CA MET A 37 -0.76 17.16 -7.37
C MET A 37 0.62 17.66 -7.90
N TYR A 38 1.66 17.68 -7.07
CA TYR A 38 2.89 18.46 -7.34
C TYR A 38 4.06 17.65 -7.97
N LEU A 39 4.07 16.31 -7.91
CA LEU A 39 5.26 15.52 -8.28
C LEU A 39 5.16 14.83 -9.65
N SER A 40 5.22 15.60 -10.73
CA SER A 40 5.97 15.21 -11.94
C SER A 40 6.38 16.42 -12.77
N THR A 41 7.43 17.12 -12.36
CA THR A 41 8.17 18.02 -13.27
C THR A 41 9.34 17.24 -13.84
N ASN A 42 9.30 16.94 -15.14
CA ASN A 42 10.47 16.45 -15.85
C ASN A 42 11.45 17.63 -15.98
N ILE A 43 12.62 17.54 -15.33
CA ILE A 43 13.58 18.67 -15.26
C ILE A 43 14.07 19.06 -16.66
N SER A 44 14.04 18.14 -17.63
CA SER A 44 14.50 18.39 -19.00
C SER A 44 13.49 19.12 -19.90
N ASP A 45 12.18 18.98 -19.69
CA ASP A 45 11.18 19.38 -20.70
C ASP A 45 10.33 20.61 -20.36
N LYS A 46 10.46 21.19 -19.15
CA LYS A 46 9.61 22.32 -18.67
C LYS A 46 8.09 22.11 -18.82
N GLN A 47 7.63 20.92 -19.23
CA GLN A 47 6.24 20.53 -19.28
C GLN A 47 5.82 19.96 -17.92
N THR A 48 4.91 20.66 -17.25
CA THR A 48 4.22 20.14 -16.07
C THR A 48 3.05 19.32 -16.57
N ASN A 49 3.24 18.01 -16.67
CA ASN A 49 2.13 17.11 -16.96
C ASN A 49 1.31 16.92 -15.67
N LEU A 50 0.16 17.59 -15.60
CA LEU A 50 -0.85 17.41 -14.57
C LEU A 50 -1.51 16.04 -14.75
N PHE A 51 -0.93 15.00 -14.17
CA PHE A 51 -1.60 13.70 -14.08
C PHE A 51 -2.48 13.69 -12.82
N LEU A 52 -3.80 13.79 -12.98
CA LEU A 52 -4.73 13.55 -11.87
C LEU A 52 -4.51 12.13 -11.32
N PHE A 53 -4.07 12.04 -10.06
CA PHE A 53 -3.81 10.81 -9.31
C PHE A 53 -5.10 10.14 -8.77
N ASN A 54 -6.21 10.16 -9.51
CA ASN A 54 -7.48 9.62 -9.03
C ASN A 54 -7.35 8.15 -8.57
N ASP A 55 -6.69 7.31 -9.38
CA ASP A 55 -6.54 5.87 -9.10
C ASP A 55 -5.67 5.58 -7.85
N LEU A 56 -4.73 6.47 -7.53
CA LEU A 56 -3.86 6.31 -6.35
C LEU A 56 -4.54 6.81 -5.09
N SER A 57 -5.38 7.84 -5.21
CA SER A 57 -6.22 8.34 -4.13
C SER A 57 -7.16 7.24 -3.64
N ASP A 58 -7.78 6.49 -4.55
CA ASP A 58 -8.70 5.40 -4.22
C ASP A 58 -8.02 4.22 -3.51
N ARG A 59 -6.72 4.04 -3.71
CA ARG A 59 -5.89 2.99 -3.08
C ARG A 59 -5.13 3.49 -1.84
N SER A 60 -5.27 4.77 -1.51
CA SER A 60 -4.60 5.39 -0.38
C SER A 60 -5.53 5.49 0.82
N ARG A 61 -4.98 5.28 2.00
CA ARG A 61 -5.68 5.40 3.28
C ARG A 61 -4.84 6.19 4.27
N PHE A 62 -5.50 6.80 5.24
CA PHE A 62 -4.86 7.57 6.30
C PHE A 62 -4.88 6.80 7.61
N GLY A 63 -3.83 6.98 8.40
CA GLY A 63 -3.64 6.29 9.67
C GLY A 63 -3.19 4.84 9.53
N PHE A 64 -2.99 4.23 10.69
CA PHE A 64 -2.43 2.90 10.79
C PHE A 64 -3.42 1.81 10.32
N PRO A 65 -3.00 0.84 9.48
CA PRO A 65 -3.87 -0.24 9.04
C PRO A 65 -4.44 -1.03 10.21
N ARG A 66 -5.75 -1.28 10.19
CA ARG A 66 -6.40 -2.19 11.13
C ARG A 66 -6.31 -3.62 10.57
N TRP A 67 -5.16 -4.25 10.75
CA TRP A 67 -4.81 -5.54 10.13
C TRP A 67 -5.86 -6.64 10.33
N GLU A 68 -6.53 -6.69 11.49
CA GLU A 68 -7.61 -7.66 11.70
C GLU A 68 -8.79 -7.47 10.74
N LYS A 69 -9.15 -6.21 10.44
CA LYS A 69 -10.22 -5.91 9.49
C LYS A 69 -9.79 -6.23 8.07
N GLU A 70 -8.56 -5.87 7.69
CA GLU A 70 -8.06 -6.14 6.34
C GLU A 70 -7.92 -7.64 6.09
N TRP A 71 -7.40 -8.41 7.05
CA TRP A 71 -7.31 -9.86 6.92
C TRP A 71 -8.66 -10.56 6.99
N GLY A 72 -9.61 -10.07 7.80
CA GLY A 72 -10.98 -10.59 7.77
C GLY A 72 -11.65 -10.44 6.41
N ARG A 73 -11.43 -9.30 5.72
CA ARG A 73 -11.91 -9.10 4.35
C ARG A 73 -11.26 -10.08 3.36
N ILE A 74 -9.94 -10.22 3.42
CA ILE A 74 -9.20 -11.15 2.54
C ILE A 74 -9.61 -12.60 2.80
N ASP A 75 -9.82 -12.96 4.08
CA ASP A 75 -10.20 -14.31 4.46
C ASP A 75 -11.61 -14.67 3.96
N SER A 76 -12.54 -13.72 4.11
CA SER A 76 -13.92 -13.87 3.64
C SER A 76 -14.02 -13.92 2.11
N ALA A 77 -13.22 -13.11 1.41
CA ALA A 77 -13.25 -13.07 -0.05
C ALA A 77 -12.64 -14.31 -0.71
N PHE A 78 -11.69 -14.97 -0.02
CA PHE A 78 -10.95 -16.11 -0.58
C PHE A 78 -10.79 -17.22 0.47
N PRO A 79 -11.86 -17.91 0.90
CA PRO A 79 -11.78 -18.90 1.97
C PRO A 79 -10.87 -20.08 1.62
N ASN A 80 -10.32 -20.76 2.63
CA ASN A 80 -9.52 -21.99 2.52
C ASN A 80 -8.12 -21.87 1.86
N PHE A 81 -7.62 -20.67 1.60
CA PHE A 81 -6.25 -20.48 1.12
C PHE A 81 -5.24 -20.42 2.26
N LYS A 82 -4.12 -21.12 2.13
CA LYS A 82 -2.96 -20.93 3.02
C LYS A 82 -2.28 -19.61 2.65
N ARG A 83 -2.19 -18.70 3.62
CA ARG A 83 -1.64 -17.35 3.40
C ARG A 83 -0.30 -17.16 4.10
N LYS A 84 0.61 -16.47 3.43
CA LYS A 84 1.92 -16.09 3.95
C LYS A 84 2.03 -14.57 3.93
N VAL A 85 2.41 -13.99 5.06
CA VAL A 85 2.62 -12.55 5.22
C VAL A 85 4.11 -12.30 5.40
N PHE A 86 4.67 -11.49 4.50
CA PHE A 86 6.06 -11.04 4.58
C PHE A 86 6.09 -9.61 5.08
N TYR A 87 6.96 -9.34 6.06
CA TYR A 87 7.09 -8.00 6.63
C TYR A 87 8.53 -7.52 6.56
N SER A 88 8.69 -6.30 6.04
CA SER A 88 9.92 -5.53 6.08
C SER A 88 9.57 -4.11 6.51
N GLY A 89 10.16 -3.66 7.62
CA GLY A 89 9.90 -2.33 8.16
C GLY A 89 10.18 -2.20 9.66
N PRO A 90 9.82 -1.06 10.27
CA PRO A 90 10.11 -0.77 11.67
C PRO A 90 9.51 -1.80 12.63
N GLN A 91 10.31 -2.30 13.57
CA GLN A 91 9.88 -3.30 14.55
C GLN A 91 8.60 -2.91 15.31
N LYS A 92 8.41 -1.61 15.59
CA LYS A 92 7.20 -1.06 16.23
C LYS A 92 5.88 -1.41 15.53
N HIS A 93 5.90 -1.68 14.22
CA HIS A 93 4.70 -2.03 13.45
C HIS A 93 4.52 -3.54 13.24
N SER A 94 5.58 -4.32 13.46
CA SER A 94 5.54 -5.78 13.29
C SER A 94 4.59 -6.47 14.28
N GLY A 95 4.46 -5.94 15.50
CA GLY A 95 3.69 -6.57 16.57
C GLY A 95 2.20 -6.70 16.24
N SER A 96 1.57 -5.64 15.73
CA SER A 96 0.17 -5.68 15.31
C SER A 96 -0.07 -6.63 14.14
N ILE A 97 0.90 -6.71 13.23
CA ILE A 97 0.83 -7.62 12.07
C ILE A 97 0.91 -9.07 12.58
N LYS A 98 1.92 -9.40 13.38
CA LYS A 98 2.06 -10.76 13.91
C LYS A 98 0.83 -11.23 14.69
N LYS A 99 0.27 -10.38 15.55
CA LYS A 99 -0.94 -10.70 16.34
C LYS A 99 -2.13 -11.07 15.45
N ALA A 100 -2.40 -10.25 14.44
CA ALA A 100 -3.56 -10.53 13.61
C ALA A 100 -3.27 -11.70 12.63
N CYS A 101 -2.00 -12.00 12.25
CA CYS A 101 -1.68 -13.24 11.54
C CYS A 101 -2.02 -14.48 12.37
N GLN A 102 -1.74 -14.45 13.69
CA GLN A 102 -2.09 -15.55 14.59
C GLN A 102 -3.61 -15.76 14.65
N LYS A 103 -4.40 -14.67 14.70
CA LYS A 103 -5.87 -14.72 14.72
C LYS A 103 -6.47 -15.41 13.49
N PHE A 104 -5.90 -15.18 12.30
CA PHE A 104 -6.40 -15.75 11.04
C PHE A 104 -5.61 -16.97 10.56
N ASN A 105 -4.72 -17.52 11.37
CA ASN A 105 -3.85 -18.64 11.02
C ASN A 105 -2.99 -18.41 9.75
N PHE A 106 -2.45 -17.20 9.59
CA PHE A 106 -1.56 -16.85 8.48
C PHE A 106 -0.10 -17.08 8.89
N THR A 107 0.70 -17.59 7.96
CA THR A 107 2.14 -17.78 8.19
C THR A 107 2.87 -16.43 8.15
N TYR A 108 3.37 -15.96 9.28
CA TYR A 108 4.17 -14.72 9.35
C TYR A 108 5.66 -14.97 9.10
N LYS A 109 6.28 -14.14 8.25
CA LYS A 109 7.71 -14.12 7.94
C LYS A 109 8.23 -12.67 7.96
N GLY A 110 8.64 -12.21 9.14
CA GLY A 110 9.40 -10.96 9.27
C GLY A 110 10.88 -11.26 9.47
N LYS A 111 11.75 -10.73 8.61
CA LYS A 111 13.18 -10.57 8.93
C LYS A 111 13.36 -9.16 9.47
N GLY A 112 13.96 -9.03 10.65
CA GLY A 112 14.56 -7.76 11.03
C GLY A 112 15.68 -7.49 10.02
N PHE A 113 15.60 -6.37 9.32
CA PHE A 113 16.71 -5.82 8.55
C PHE A 113 17.42 -4.80 9.45
#